data_AF-A0A3D5DIZ3-F1
#
_entry.id   AF-A0A3D5DIZ3-F1
#
_cell.length_a   1.000
_cell.length_b   1.000
_cell.length_c   1.000
_cell.angle_alpha   90.00
_cell.angle_beta   90.00
_cell.angle_gamma   90.00
#
_symmetry.space_group_name_H-M   'P 1'
#
loop_
_entity.id
_entity.type
_entity.pdbx_description
1 polymer ?
#
loop_
_entity_poly.entity_id
_entity_poly.type
_entity_poly.pdbx_seq_one_letter_code
_entity_poly.pdbx_strand_id
1 'polypeptide(L)' 'MFQQQLRDGDLSRVEIDVAEQVAGGAMVLDVNMGAPLVDEAELMARAVKLIQGRTDLPLCIDSSIIEVLDAGLAA' A
#
# COMPACT_ATOMS: atom_id res chain seq x y z
N MET A 1 -8.91 11.84 5.74
CA MET A 1 -8.90 10.76 6.75
C MET A 1 -7.76 9.79 6.47
N PHE A 2 -7.77 9.08 5.33
CA PHE A 2 -6.67 8.15 4.96
C PHE A 2 -5.27 8.79 4.96
N GLN A 3 -5.12 9.93 4.30
CA GLN A 3 -3.87 10.72 4.28
C GLN A 3 -3.34 11.09 5.68
N GLN A 4 -4.22 11.25 6.67
CA GLN A 4 -3.80 11.52 8.05
C GLN A 4 -3.30 10.23 8.72
N GLN A 5 -4.02 9.12 8.52
CA GLN A 5 -3.58 7.80 9.01
C GLN A 5 -2.20 7.44 8.47
N LEU A 6 -1.95 7.69 7.18
CA LEU A 6 -0.64 7.49 6.57
C LEU A 6 0.45 8.35 7.23
N ARG A 7 0.16 9.62 7.55
CA ARG A 7 1.09 10.48 8.31
C ARG A 7 1.37 9.96 9.71
N ASP A 8 0.38 9.33 10.33
CA ASP A 8 0.51 8.72 11.65
C ASP A 8 1.12 7.30 11.58
N GLY A 9 1.47 6.81 10.38
CA GLY A 9 2.00 5.47 10.15
C GLY A 9 0.99 4.33 10.38
N ASP A 10 -0.30 4.67 10.46
CA ASP A 10 -1.43 3.77 10.68
C ASP A 10 -1.89 3.14 9.35
N LEU A 11 -1.68 1.83 9.23
CA LEU A 11 -2.10 1.03 8.08
C LEU A 11 -3.39 0.22 8.33
N SER A 12 -4.10 0.46 9.44
CA SER A 12 -5.34 -0.27 9.78
C SER A 12 -6.38 -0.20 8.66
N ARG A 13 -6.46 0.96 7.98
CA ARG A 13 -7.35 1.14 6.84
C ARG A 13 -6.97 0.25 5.65
N VAL A 14 -5.67 0.09 5.39
CA VAL A 14 -5.18 -0.77 4.30
C VAL A 14 -5.61 -2.22 4.52
N GLU A 15 -5.56 -2.71 5.77
CA GLU A 15 -6.01 -4.08 6.07
C GLU A 15 -7.49 -4.31 5.73
N ILE A 16 -8.33 -3.32 6.04
CA ILE A 16 -9.77 -3.37 5.74
C ILE A 16 -9.97 -3.35 4.22
N ASP A 17 -9.30 -2.43 3.52
CA ASP A 17 -9.43 -2.26 2.07
C ASP A 17 -8.97 -3.53 1.32
N VAL A 18 -7.94 -4.23 1.78
CA VAL A 18 -7.51 -5.51 1.19
C VAL A 18 -8.61 -6.56 1.28
N ALA A 19 -9.19 -6.74 2.48
CA ALA A 19 -10.23 -7.74 2.69
C ALA A 19 -11.48 -7.43 1.83
N GLU A 20 -11.89 -6.17 1.78
CA GLU A 20 -13.03 -5.73 0.98
C GLU A 20 -12.80 -5.90 -0.53
N GLN A 21 -11.60 -5.57 -1.03
CA GLN A 21 -11.28 -5.72 -2.45
C GLN A 21 -11.15 -7.18 -2.89
N VAL A 22 -10.54 -8.03 -2.05
CA VAL A 22 -10.50 -9.48 -2.29
C VAL A 22 -11.90 -10.07 -2.32
N ALA A 23 -12.74 -9.75 -1.32
CA ALA A 23 -14.14 -10.18 -1.30
C ALA A 23 -14.96 -9.63 -2.48
N GLY A 24 -14.59 -8.44 -2.97
CA GLY A 24 -15.16 -7.81 -4.16
C GLY A 24 -14.71 -8.44 -5.49
N GLY A 25 -13.83 -9.44 -5.47
CA GLY A 25 -13.36 -10.15 -6.67
C GLY A 25 -12.27 -9.40 -7.44
N ALA A 26 -11.52 -8.51 -6.77
CA ALA A 26 -10.34 -7.90 -7.38
C ALA A 26 -9.36 -8.98 -7.86
N MET A 27 -8.77 -8.76 -9.03
CA MET A 27 -7.73 -9.64 -9.60
C MET A 27 -6.32 -9.06 -9.42
N VAL A 28 -6.23 -7.77 -9.09
CA VAL A 28 -5.01 -7.01 -8.79
C VAL A 28 -5.38 -5.95 -7.78
N LEU A 29 -4.49 -5.67 -6.83
CA LEU A 29 -4.67 -4.58 -5.86
C LEU A 29 -3.73 -3.43 -6.21
N ASP A 30 -4.29 -2.25 -6.35
CA ASP A 30 -3.53 -1.02 -6.53
C ASP A 30 -3.01 -0.51 -5.17
N VAL A 31 -1.74 -0.15 -5.11
CA VAL A 31 -1.07 0.28 -3.88
C VAL A 31 -0.48 1.67 -4.09
N ASN A 32 -1.16 2.67 -3.54
CA ASN A 32 -0.72 4.06 -3.54
C ASN A 32 -0.62 4.57 -2.10
N MET A 33 0.58 5.01 -1.71
CA MET A 33 0.89 5.49 -0.36
C MET A 33 1.32 6.96 -0.33
N GLY A 34 1.10 7.69 -1.42
CA GLY A 34 1.50 9.09 -1.53
C GLY A 34 0.75 9.97 -0.54
N ALA A 35 1.48 10.63 0.36
CA ALA A 35 0.93 11.62 1.28
C ALA A 35 1.90 12.77 1.56
N PRO A 36 1.41 14.00 1.81
CA PRO A 36 2.30 15.08 2.21
C PRO A 36 3.02 14.75 3.53
N LEU A 37 4.32 15.04 3.58
CA LEU A 37 5.17 14.95 4.78
C LEU A 37 5.41 13.52 5.30
N VAL A 38 5.19 12.48 4.49
CA VAL A 38 5.58 11.11 4.83
C VAL A 38 6.80 10.67 4.05
N ASP A 39 7.55 9.71 4.59
CA ASP A 39 8.47 8.91 3.79
C ASP A 39 7.64 7.90 2.98
N GLU A 40 7.31 8.27 1.75
CA GLU A 40 6.48 7.45 0.87
C GLU A 40 7.15 6.11 0.54
N ALA A 41 8.49 6.06 0.45
CA ALA A 41 9.22 4.84 0.12
C ALA A 41 9.17 3.83 1.28
N GLU A 42 9.42 4.30 2.52
CA GLU A 42 9.28 3.45 3.71
C GLU A 42 7.83 2.96 3.86
N LEU A 43 6.86 3.85 3.68
CA LEU A 43 5.45 3.54 3.83
C LEU A 43 4.96 2.54 2.76
N MET A 44 5.41 2.70 1.51
CA MET A 44 5.13 1.77 0.43
C MET A 44 5.66 0.37 0.74
N ALA A 45 6.92 0.25 1.18
CA ALA A 45 7.50 -1.05 1.52
C ALA A 45 6.74 -1.74 2.68
N ARG A 46 6.32 -0.96 3.69
CA ARG A 46 5.49 -1.47 4.80
C ARG A 46 4.11 -1.92 4.33
N ALA A 47 3.47 -1.15 3.46
CA ALA A 47 2.16 -1.48 2.91
C ALA A 47 2.22 -2.76 2.05
N VAL A 48 3.22 -2.88 1.17
CA VAL A 48 3.40 -4.08 0.34
C VAL A 48 3.54 -5.34 1.21
N LYS A 49 4.42 -5.34 2.22
CA LYS A 49 4.58 -6.47 3.15
C LYS A 49 3.29 -6.83 3.87
N LEU A 50 2.56 -5.82 4.33
CA LEU A 50 1.28 -6.02 5.00
C LEU A 50 0.26 -6.66 4.06
N ILE A 51 0.12 -6.15 2.83
CA ILE A 51 -0.86 -6.65 1.86
C ILE A 51 -0.52 -8.08 1.45
N GLN A 52 0.75 -8.36 1.12
CA GLN A 52 1.20 -9.71 0.76
C GLN A 52 1.00 -10.73 1.89
N GLY A 53 1.04 -10.29 3.16
CA GLY A 53 0.70 -11.14 4.31
C GLY A 53 -0.79 -11.47 4.45
N ARG A 54 -1.67 -10.89 3.61
CA ARG A 54 -3.13 -11.03 3.69
C ARG A 54 -3.78 -11.59 2.43
N THR A 55 -3.08 -11.58 1.30
CA THR A 55 -3.60 -12.07 0.03
C THR A 55 -2.48 -12.47 -0.93
N ASP A 56 -2.78 -13.41 -1.83
CA ASP A 56 -1.88 -13.84 -2.91
C ASP A 56 -2.14 -13.07 -4.23
N LEU A 57 -3.05 -12.09 -4.23
CA LEU A 57 -3.31 -11.28 -5.42
C LEU A 57 -2.06 -10.47 -5.83
N PRO A 58 -1.81 -10.31 -7.15
CA PRO A 58 -0.75 -9.43 -7.62
C PRO A 58 -1.01 -7.98 -7.20
N LEU A 59 0.07 -7.24 -6.99
CA LEU A 59 0.03 -5.82 -6.64
C LEU A 59 0.45 -4.95 -7.82
N CYS A 60 -0.27 -3.86 -8.02
CA CYS A 60 0.12 -2.75 -8.89
C CYS A 60 0.67 -1.64 -7.99
N ILE A 61 1.99 -1.42 -8.02
CA ILE A 61 2.63 -0.35 -7.24
C ILE A 61 2.43 0.96 -8.00
N ASP A 62 1.62 1.86 -7.46
CA ASP A 62 1.28 3.14 -8.08
C ASP A 62 2.02 4.28 -7.40
N SER A 63 3.12 4.70 -8.01
CA SER A 63 3.81 5.94 -7.68
C SER A 63 4.47 6.53 -8.92
N SER A 64 4.65 7.85 -8.89
CA SER A 64 5.42 8.59 -9.91
C SER A 64 6.89 8.75 -9.54
N ILE A 65 7.29 8.30 -8.35
CA ILE A 65 8.63 8.45 -7.79
C ILE A 65 9.37 7.11 -7.91
N ILE A 66 10.51 7.10 -8.58
CA ILE A 66 11.28 5.87 -8.88
C ILE A 66 11.70 5.17 -7.59
N GLU A 67 12.15 5.93 -6.59
CA GLU A 67 12.60 5.40 -5.30
C GLU A 67 11.47 4.69 -4.54
N VAL A 68 10.22 5.14 -4.71
CA VAL A 68 9.05 4.52 -4.10
C VAL A 68 8.70 3.21 -4.83
N LEU A 69 8.78 3.22 -6.17
CA LEU A 69 8.60 2.01 -6.98
C LEU A 69 9.64 0.94 -6.62
N ASP A 70 10.91 1.32 -6.52
CA ASP A 70 11.99 0.41 -6.14
C ASP A 70 11.79 -0.15 -4.72
N ALA A 71 11.41 0.69 -3.77
CA ALA A 71 11.13 0.26 -2.39
C ALA A 71 9.94 -0.72 -2.32
N GLY A 72 8.88 -0.47 -3.09
CA GLY A 72 7.73 -1.38 -3.18
C GLY A 72 8.09 -2.71 -3.84
N LEU A 73 8.90 -2.70 -4.90
CA LEU A 73 9.33 -3.91 -5.61
C LEU A 73 10.33 -4.77 -4.82
N ALA A 74 11.13 -4.17 -3.95
CA ALA A 74 12.14 -4.86 -3.14
C ALA A 74 11.64 -5.31 -1.76
N ALA A 75 10.38 -5.03 -1.42
CA ALA A 75 9.80 -5.27 -0.11
C ALA A 75 9.72 -6.76 0.26
#